data_AF-A0A3R6ABE9-F1
#
_entry.id   AF-A0A3R6ABE9-F1
#
_cell.length_a   1.000
_cell.length_b   1.000
_cell.length_c   1.000
_cell.angle_alpha   90.00
_cell.angle_beta   90.00
_cell.angle_gamma   90.00
#
_symmetry.space_group_name_H-M   'P 1'
#
loop_
_entity.id
_entity.type
_entity.pdbx_description
1 polymer ?
#
loop_
_entity_poly.entity_id
_entity_poly.type
_entity_poly.pdbx_seq_one_letter_code
_entity_poly.pdbx_strand_id
1 'polypeptide(L)' 'MKIWYKGVLCNTGTYRYMGEDKPALYYIYSPDQETMLKAGFVEDHPCLWVKVLTDEEYNEIITILDQMMD' A
#
# COMPACT_ATOMS: atom_id res chain seq x y z
N MET A 1 -7.74 6.46 -1.12
CA MET A 1 -8.88 5.58 -1.45
C MET A 1 -8.63 4.21 -0.85
N LYS A 2 -9.66 3.44 -0.46
CA LYS A 2 -9.48 2.09 0.10
C LYS A 2 -9.43 1.04 -1.00
N ILE A 3 -8.48 0.12 -0.94
CA ILE A 3 -8.33 -0.99 -1.90
C ILE A 3 -7.92 -2.28 -1.19
N TRP A 4 -8.12 -3.41 -1.88
CA TRP A 4 -7.49 -4.68 -1.53
C TRP A 4 -6.24 -4.88 -2.39
N TYR A 5 -5.07 -4.92 -1.76
CA TYR A 5 -3.79 -5.18 -2.41
C TYR A 5 -3.17 -6.46 -1.84
N LYS A 6 -3.02 -7.50 -2.66
CA LYS A 6 -2.40 -8.79 -2.28
C LYS A 6 -2.94 -9.37 -0.95
N GLY A 7 -4.26 -9.27 -0.73
CA GLY A 7 -4.92 -9.76 0.49
C GLY A 7 -4.90 -8.79 1.68
N VAL A 8 -4.44 -7.55 1.50
CA VAL A 8 -4.38 -6.49 2.52
C VAL A 8 -5.35 -5.37 2.16
N LEU A 9 -6.23 -5.01 3.09
CA LEU A 9 -7.02 -3.79 3.00
C LEU A 9 -6.12 -2.61 3.38
N CYS A 10 -6.03 -1.62 2.50
CA CYS A 10 -5.15 -0.47 2.68
C CYS A 10 -5.74 0.81 2.11
N ASN A 11 -5.22 1.96 2.57
CA ASN A 11 -5.47 3.26 1.97
C ASN A 11 -4.34 3.62 1.00
N THR A 12 -4.70 4.08 -0.20
CA THR A 12 -3.76 4.75 -1.11
C THR A 12 -3.43 6.15 -0.61
N GLY A 13 -2.18 6.57 -0.75
CA GLY A 13 -1.71 7.91 -0.43
C GLY A 13 -0.28 8.15 -0.89
N THR A 14 0.35 9.20 -0.36
CA THR A 14 1.76 9.51 -0.56
C THR A 14 2.53 9.37 0.75
N TYR A 15 3.78 8.92 0.67
CA TYR A 15 4.71 8.80 1.79
C TYR A 15 6.01 9.53 1.47
N ARG A 16 6.54 10.30 2.43
CA ARG A 16 7.79 11.04 2.22
C ARG A 16 8.98 10.16 2.56
N TYR A 17 9.61 9.58 1.54
CA TYR A 17 10.76 8.70 1.68
C TYR A 17 12.03 9.43 1.21
N MET A 18 13.04 9.54 2.08
CA MET A 18 14.31 10.22 1.78
C MET A 18 14.15 11.66 1.25
N GLY A 19 13.09 12.37 1.69
CA GLY A 19 12.81 13.75 1.29
C GLY A 19 11.99 13.90 0.01
N GLU A 20 11.62 12.80 -0.64
CA GLU A 20 10.75 12.79 -1.82
C GLU A 20 9.39 12.20 -1.49
N ASP A 21 8.32 12.79 -2.05
CA ASP A 21 6.98 12.23 -1.91
C ASP A 21 6.82 11.08 -2.92
N LYS A 22 6.60 9.87 -2.41
CA LYS A 22 6.42 8.63 -3.19
C LYS A 22 5.00 8.10 -3.02
N PRO A 23 4.42 7.42 -4.02
CA PRO A 23 3.15 6.73 -3.84
C PRO A 23 3.30 5.59 -2.83
N ALA A 24 2.28 5.40 -1.99
CA ALA A 24 2.32 4.43 -0.90
C ALA A 24 0.94 3.87 -0.54
N LEU A 25 0.98 2.71 0.12
CA LEU A 25 -0.17 2.07 0.76
C LEU A 25 -0.01 2.11 2.28
N TYR A 26 -1.07 2.50 2.96
CA TYR A 26 -1.16 2.51 4.42
C TYR A 26 -2.02 1.33 4.88
N TYR A 27 -1.43 0.47 5.71
CA TYR A 27 -2.09 -0.73 6.22
C TYR A 27 -3.37 -0.39 7.00
N ILE A 28 -4.43 -1.16 6.78
CA ILE A 28 -5.66 -1.11 7.59
C ILE A 28 -5.92 -2.47 8.22
N TYR A 29 -5.91 -3.54 7.42
CA TYR A 29 -6.26 -4.88 7.88
C TYR A 29 -5.73 -5.98 6.95
N SER A 30 -5.31 -7.11 7.53
CA SER A 30 -5.06 -8.38 6.85
C SER A 30 -5.56 -9.54 7.74
N PRO A 31 -5.84 -10.73 7.18
CA PRO A 31 -6.28 -11.88 7.97
C PRO A 31 -5.22 -12.35 8.99
N ASP A 32 -3.95 -12.15 8.68
CA ASP A 32 -2.81 -12.46 9.53
C ASP A 32 -1.63 -11.56 9.20
N GLN A 33 -0.62 -11.54 10.08
CA GLN A 33 0.58 -10.74 9.94
C GLN A 33 1.46 -11.21 8.76
N GLU A 34 1.46 -12.51 8.45
CA GLU A 34 2.26 -13.07 7.37
C GLU A 34 1.82 -12.54 6.00
N THR A 35 0.51 -12.39 5.80
CA THR A 35 -0.09 -11.79 4.59
C THR A 35 0.35 -10.35 4.42
N MET A 36 0.32 -9.56 5.49
CA MET A 36 0.79 -8.16 5.48
C MET A 36 2.28 -8.07 5.10
N LEU A 37 3.13 -8.89 5.72
CA LEU A 37 4.57 -8.90 5.46
C LEU A 37 4.90 -9.37 4.03
N LYS A 38 4.22 -10.41 3.53
CA LYS A 38 4.36 -10.89 2.15
C LYS A 38 3.90 -9.88 1.11
N ALA A 39 2.89 -9.06 1.43
CA ALA A 39 2.48 -7.94 0.60
C ALA A 39 3.51 -6.79 0.59
N GLY A 40 4.54 -6.84 1.45
CA GLY A 40 5.68 -5.92 1.46
C GLY A 40 5.50 -4.69 2.35
N PHE A 41 4.53 -4.71 3.28
CA PHE A 41 4.39 -3.65 4.27
C PHE A 41 5.50 -3.77 5.32
N VAL A 42 6.10 -2.63 5.67
CA VAL A 42 7.13 -2.53 6.70
C VAL A 42 6.72 -1.51 7.75
N GLU A 43 7.18 -1.69 8.98
CA GLU A 43 7.02 -0.69 10.03
C GLU A 43 8.11 0.37 9.86
N ASP A 44 7.76 1.51 9.28
CA ASP A 44 8.71 2.61 9.05
C ASP A 44 8.90 3.45 10.33
N HIS A 45 7.81 3.64 11.08
CA HIS A 45 7.78 4.26 12.41
C HIS A 45 6.91 3.43 13.36
N PRO A 46 7.07 3.57 14.70
CA PRO A 46 6.25 2.83 15.65
C PRO A 46 4.76 2.94 15.33
N CYS A 47 4.11 1.80 15.12
CA CYS A 47 2.70 1.66 14.76
C CYS A 47 2.31 2.18 13.36
N LEU A 48 3.26 2.52 12.48
CA LEU A 48 3.02 2.97 11.12
C LEU A 48 3.55 1.95 10.10
N TRP A 49 2.63 1.14 9.57
CA TRP A 49 2.92 0.13 8.57
C TRP A 49 2.60 0.64 7.17
N VAL A 50 3.64 0.78 6.35
CA VAL A 50 3.56 1.41 5.03
C VAL A 50 4.23 0.52 4.01
N LYS A 51 3.68 0.52 2.80
CA LYS A 51 4.39 0.05 1.61
C LYS A 51 4.60 1.20 0.66
N VAL A 52 5.85 1.63 0.50
CA VAL A 52 6.24 2.51 -0.59
C VAL A 52 6.19 1.71 -1.89
N LEU A 53 5.53 2.25 -2.91
CA LEU A 53 5.29 1.56 -4.16
C LEU A 53 6.46 1.79 -5.14
N THR A 54 6.84 0.75 -5.85
CA THR A 54 7.63 0.89 -7.08
C THR A 54 6.74 1.41 -8.21
N ASP A 55 7.34 1.82 -9.33
CA ASP A 55 6.58 2.25 -10.50
C ASP A 55 5.67 1.14 -11.04
N GLU A 56 6.15 -0.11 -11.03
CA GLU A 56 5.36 -1.28 -11.43
C GLU A 56 4.15 -1.50 -10.50
N GLU A 57 4.36 -1.44 -9.20
CA GLU A 57 3.29 -1.60 -8.21
C GLU A 57 2.30 -0.43 -8.26
N TYR A 58 2.78 0.79 -8.51
CA TYR A 58 1.90 1.93 -8.69
C TYR A 58 0.97 1.75 -9.90
N ASN A 59 1.49 1.27 -11.02
CA ASN A 59 0.67 0.97 -12.20
C ASN A 59 -0.35 -0.16 -11.94
N GLU A 60 0.01 -1.17 -11.15
CA GLU A 60 -0.93 -2.18 -10.65
C GLU A 60 -2.06 -1.53 -9.84
N ILE A 61 -1.73 -0.60 -8.93
CA ILE A 61 -2.73 0.13 -8.15
C ILE A 61 -3.65 0.95 -9.06
N ILE A 62 -3.13 1.70 -10.03
CA ILE A 62 -3.97 2.45 -10.97
C ILE A 62 -4.95 1.55 -11.69
N THR A 63 -4.50 0.38 -12.15
CA THR A 63 -5.38 -0.60 -12.83
C THR A 63 -6.52 -1.08 -11.91
N ILE A 64 -6.22 -1.35 -10.63
CA ILE A 64 -7.24 -1.71 -9.63
C ILE A 64 -8.24 -0.57 -9.43
N LEU A 65 -7.76 0.68 -9.37
CA LEU A 65 -8.61 1.84 -9.15
C LEU A 65 -9.53 2.10 -10.33
N ASP A 66 -9.03 1.99 -11.55
CA ASP A 66 -9.84 2.16 -12.76
C ASP A 66 -10.98 1.13 -12.80
N GLN A 67 -10.69 -0.14 -12.48
CA GLN A 67 -11.70 -1.20 -12.38
C GLN A 67 -12.76 -0.97 -11.29
N MET A 68 -12.47 -0.14 -10.28
CA MET A 68 -13.44 0.22 -9.23
C MET A 68 -14.34 1.39 -9.61
N MET A 69 -13.97 2.16 -10.65
CA MET A 69 -14.72 3.33 -11.11
C MET A 69 -15.66 3.03 -12.28
N ASP A 70 -15.50 1.87 -12.92
CA ASP A 70 -16.40 1.31 -13.94
C ASP A 70 -17.61 0.58 -13.32
#